data_AF-A0A4R6FW73-F1
#
_entry.id   AF-A0A4R6FW73-F1
#
_cell.length_a   1.000
_cell.length_b   1.000
_cell.length_c   1.000
_cell.angle_alpha   90.00
_cell.angle_beta   90.00
_cell.angle_gamma   90.00
#
_symmetry.space_group_name_H-M   'P 1'
#
loop_
_entity.id
_entity.type
_entity.pdbx_description
1 polymer ?
#
loop_
_entity_poly.entity_id
_entity_poly.type
_entity_poly.pdbx_seq_one_letter_code
_entity_poly.pdbx_strand_id
1 'polypeptide(L)'
;MAVLNKAQVCDNAVKAQTNPSKKCSFEKKGCCANKSIVKESGDNFQKASFEMENHKLIFLHTFFYTYVNLFEGLEQNIIPFRDYDPPLIPKDFQVLHEVYLI
;
A
#
# COMPACT_ATOMS: atom_id res chain seq x y z
N MET A 1 1.00 7.74 -10.47
CA MET A 1 0.23 8.06 -11.68
C MET A 1 0.00 6.76 -12.44
N ALA A 2 -1.24 6.32 -12.59
CA ALA A 2 -1.55 5.13 -13.38
C ALA A 2 -1.77 5.56 -14.84
N VAL A 3 -1.07 4.91 -15.77
CA VAL A 3 -1.30 5.13 -17.21
C VAL A 3 -2.28 4.06 -17.68
N LEU A 4 -3.56 4.43 -17.78
CA LEU A 4 -4.62 3.58 -18.30
C LEU A 4 -4.83 3.91 -19.78
N ASN A 5 -4.22 3.12 -20.67
CA ASN A 5 -4.54 3.18 -22.10
C ASN A 5 -5.66 2.18 -22.43
N LYS A 6 -6.53 2.55 -23.36
CA LYS A 6 -7.62 1.69 -23.84
C LYS A 6 -7.04 0.47 -24.57
N ALA A 7 -7.46 -0.72 -24.17
CA ALA A 7 -7.15 -1.94 -24.91
C ALA A 7 -7.99 -2.02 -26.19
N GLN A 8 -7.36 -2.39 -27.30
CA GLN A 8 -8.05 -2.65 -28.56
C GLN A 8 -8.61 -4.07 -28.53
N VAL A 9 -9.90 -4.22 -28.86
CA VAL A 9 -10.57 -5.53 -28.89
C VAL A 9 -10.13 -6.29 -30.14
N CYS A 10 -9.67 -7.52 -29.97
CA CYS A 10 -9.32 -8.42 -31.07
C CYS A 10 -10.59 -8.94 -31.73
N ASP A 11 -10.95 -8.37 -32.87
CA ASP A 11 -12.06 -8.83 -33.69
C ASP A 11 -11.53 -9.78 -34.78
N ASN A 12 -11.40 -11.06 -34.46
CA ASN A 12 -11.11 -12.10 -35.44
C ASN A 12 -12.08 -13.26 -35.27
N ALA A 13 -13.19 -13.13 -36.01
CA ALA A 13 -14.19 -14.12 -36.37
C ALA A 13 -13.96 -15.55 -35.87
N VAL A 14 -14.64 -15.91 -34.79
CA VAL A 14 -15.09 -17.30 -34.60
C VAL A 14 -16.08 -17.57 -35.73
N LYS A 15 -15.60 -18.09 -36.86
CA LYS A 15 -16.48 -18.74 -37.83
C LYS A 15 -16.97 -20.02 -37.17
N ALA A 16 -18.12 -19.95 -36.52
CA ALA A 16 -18.90 -21.12 -36.15
C ALA A 16 -19.18 -21.91 -37.44
N GLN A 17 -18.44 -23.00 -37.67
CA GLN A 17 -18.84 -23.96 -38.68
C GLN A 17 -19.96 -24.83 -38.11
N THR A 18 -21.16 -24.53 -38.58
CA THR A 18 -22.35 -25.37 -38.59
C THR A 18 -22.08 -26.59 -39.48
N ASN A 19 -21.81 -27.77 -38.91
CA ASN A 19 -22.05 -29.11 -39.51
C ASN A 19 -21.65 -30.23 -38.51
N PRO A 20 -22.54 -31.18 -38.16
CA PRO A 20 -22.32 -32.11 -37.04
C PRO A 20 -21.49 -33.38 -37.36
N SER A 21 -20.76 -33.47 -38.47
CA SER A 21 -20.19 -34.78 -38.91
C SER A 21 -18.70 -34.81 -39.31
N LYS A 22 -17.99 -33.70 -39.33
CA LYS A 22 -16.53 -33.76 -39.51
C LYS A 22 -15.86 -33.86 -38.14
N LYS A 23 -15.26 -35.02 -37.85
CA LYS A 23 -14.37 -35.23 -36.70
C LYS A 23 -13.56 -33.95 -36.46
N CYS A 24 -13.73 -33.35 -35.28
CA CYS A 24 -12.93 -32.20 -34.85
C CYS A 24 -11.46 -32.62 -34.73
N SER A 25 -10.77 -32.68 -35.85
CA SER A 25 -9.31 -32.66 -35.85
C SER A 25 -8.94 -31.19 -35.68
N PHE A 26 -8.81 -30.79 -34.42
CA PHE A 26 -8.11 -29.55 -34.10
C PHE A 26 -6.66 -29.75 -34.54
N GLU A 27 -6.36 -29.36 -35.77
CA GLU A 27 -4.99 -29.08 -36.14
C GLU A 27 -4.53 -28.00 -35.16
N LYS A 28 -3.62 -28.36 -34.25
CA LYS A 28 -3.04 -27.44 -33.28
C LYS A 28 -2.21 -26.40 -34.05
N LYS A 29 -2.87 -25.43 -34.69
CA LYS A 29 -2.20 -24.20 -35.10
C LYS A 29 -1.77 -23.53 -33.80
N GLY A 30 -0.50 -23.67 -33.47
CA GLY A 30 0.07 -23.21 -32.20
C GLY A 30 -0.37 -21.78 -31.93
N CYS A 31 -1.26 -21.60 -30.94
CA CYS A 31 -1.95 -20.33 -30.73
C CYS A 31 -1.05 -19.20 -30.18
N CYS A 32 0.24 -19.45 -29.99
CA CYS A 32 1.16 -18.43 -29.51
C CYS A 32 2.51 -18.61 -30.19
N ALA A 33 2.86 -17.71 -31.11
CA ALA A 33 4.26 -17.45 -31.35
C ALA A 33 4.80 -16.79 -30.07
N ASN A 34 5.72 -17.44 -29.37
CA ASN A 34 6.39 -16.88 -28.20
C ASN A 34 7.20 -15.65 -28.64
N LYS A 35 6.55 -14.49 -28.66
CA LYS A 35 7.18 -13.21 -28.94
C LYS A 35 7.55 -12.58 -27.60
N SER A 36 8.83 -12.65 -27.25
CA SER A 36 9.38 -11.87 -26.15
C SER A 36 9.63 -10.44 -26.65
N ILE A 37 9.08 -9.45 -25.95
CA ILE A 37 9.44 -8.04 -26.16
C ILE A 37 10.50 -7.73 -25.11
N VAL A 38 11.77 -7.73 -25.52
CA VAL A 38 12.85 -7.21 -24.68
C VAL A 38 12.84 -5.70 -24.84
N LYS A 39 12.27 -5.00 -23.85
CA LYS A 39 12.45 -3.56 -23.72
C LYS A 39 13.74 -3.33 -22.93
N GLU A 40 14.80 -2.95 -23.64
CA GLU A 40 15.97 -2.40 -22.99
C GLU A 40 15.57 -1.09 -22.31
N SER A 41 15.76 -1.05 -21.00
CA SER A 41 15.56 0.16 -20.21
C SER A 41 16.65 1.14 -20.62
N GLY A 42 16.33 2.15 -21.43
CA GLY A 42 17.31 3.17 -21.81
C GLY A 42 17.81 3.91 -20.57
N ASP A 43 19.12 4.10 -20.45
CA ASP A 43 19.78 4.78 -19.32
C ASP A 43 19.42 6.28 -19.16
N ASN A 44 18.42 6.77 -19.91
CA ASN A 44 17.96 8.16 -19.93
C ASN A 44 17.08 8.53 -18.72
N PHE A 45 17.13 7.77 -17.63
CA PHE A 45 16.52 8.20 -16.38
C PHE A 45 17.43 9.26 -15.77
N GLN A 46 16.88 10.44 -15.47
CA GLN A 46 17.59 11.41 -14.66
C GLN A 46 17.93 10.73 -13.33
N LYS A 47 19.23 10.45 -13.10
CA LYS A 47 19.69 9.95 -11.81
C LYS A 47 19.26 10.98 -10.78
N ALA A 48 18.47 10.56 -9.80
CA ALA A 48 18.12 11.41 -8.68
C ALA A 48 19.42 11.82 -7.98
N SER A 49 19.82 13.08 -8.17
CA SER A 49 20.95 13.65 -7.45
C SER A 49 20.41 14.13 -6.11
N PHE A 50 20.76 13.42 -5.05
CA PHE A 50 20.44 13.84 -3.69
C PHE A 50 21.54 14.75 -3.19
N GLU A 51 21.32 16.06 -3.25
CA GLU A 51 22.12 17.00 -2.47
C GLU A 51 21.76 16.83 -1.00
N MET A 52 22.66 16.16 -0.27
CA MET A 52 22.60 15.93 1.16
C MET A 52 22.97 17.22 1.89
N GLU A 53 22.07 18.18 1.84
CA GLU A 53 22.15 19.42 2.60
C GLU A 53 21.96 19.13 4.09
N ASN A 54 22.71 19.82 4.95
CA ASN A 54 22.72 19.58 6.39
C ASN A 54 21.32 19.65 7.02
N HIS A 55 20.47 20.56 6.55
CA HIS A 55 19.09 20.69 7.02
C HIS A 55 18.22 19.45 6.72
N LYS A 56 18.40 18.81 5.55
CA LYS A 56 17.66 17.60 5.18
C LYS A 56 18.06 16.42 6.05
N LEU A 57 19.35 16.31 6.37
CA LEU A 57 19.87 15.29 7.30
C LEU A 57 19.31 15.48 8.71
N ILE A 58 19.32 16.71 9.22
CA ILE A 58 18.77 17.04 10.53
C ILE A 58 17.27 16.71 10.58
N PHE A 59 16.50 17.11 9.56
CA PHE A 59 15.08 16.80 9.48
C PHE A 59 14.80 15.30 9.44
N LEU A 60 15.54 14.56 8.62
CA LEU A 60 15.36 13.12 8.50
C LEU A 60 15.66 12.43 9.83
N HIS A 61 16.75 12.82 10.49
CA HIS A 61 17.15 12.27 11.79
C HIS A 61 16.10 12.56 12.87
N THR A 62 15.63 13.80 12.98
CA THR A 62 14.59 14.15 13.98
C THR A 62 13.27 13.47 13.68
N PHE A 63 12.87 13.37 12.42
CA PHE A 63 11.67 12.66 12.01
C PHE A 63 11.72 11.17 12.40
N PHE A 64 12.80 10.46 12.06
CA PHE A 64 12.94 9.05 12.44
C PHE A 64 13.04 8.87 13.95
N TYR A 65 13.80 9.72 14.64
CA TYR A 65 13.92 9.67 16.10
C TYR A 65 12.55 9.80 16.78
N THR A 66 11.76 10.80 16.42
CA THR A 66 10.42 10.98 17.02
C THR A 66 9.44 9.89 16.61
N TYR A 67 9.52 9.42 15.35
CA TYR A 67 8.65 8.36 14.85
C TYR A 67 8.89 7.03 15.56
N VAL A 68 10.16 6.64 15.79
CA VAL A 68 10.50 5.41 16.54
C VAL A 68 9.99 5.49 17.98
N ASN A 69 10.21 6.63 18.65
CA ASN A 69 9.73 6.85 20.03
C ASN A 69 8.19 6.84 20.17
N LEU A 70 7.43 6.93 19.07
CA LEU A 70 5.97 6.77 19.12
C LEU A 70 5.56 5.31 19.36
N PHE A 71 6.40 4.36 18.94
CA PHE A 71 6.11 2.94 19.02
C PHE A 71 6.95 2.23 20.08
N GLU A 72 8.16 2.72 20.36
CA GLU A 72 8.97 2.24 21.47
C GLU A 72 8.37 2.72 22.79
N GLY A 73 7.99 1.77 23.64
CA GLY A 73 7.63 2.07 25.02
C GLY A 73 8.86 2.51 25.81
N LEU A 74 8.62 3.20 26.93
CA LEU A 74 9.67 3.51 27.90
C LEU A 74 10.33 2.21 28.41
N GLU A 75 11.65 2.20 28.59
CA GLU A 75 12.37 1.03 29.13
C GLU A 75 11.80 0.57 30.47
N GLN A 76 11.32 1.52 31.27
CA GLN A 76 10.61 1.27 32.51
C GLN A 76 9.16 1.70 32.35
N ASN A 77 8.26 0.85 32.83
CA ASN A 77 6.84 1.14 32.80
C ASN A 77 6.53 2.14 33.93
N ILE A 78 6.64 3.44 33.61
CA ILE A 78 6.30 4.52 34.54
C ILE A 78 4.78 4.59 34.61
N ILE A 79 4.20 4.18 35.73
CA ILE A 79 2.77 4.37 36.01
C ILE A 79 2.59 5.82 36.46
N PRO A 80 2.00 6.70 35.63
CA PRO A 80 1.75 8.08 36.04
C PRO A 80 0.82 8.06 37.25
N PHE A 81 1.07 8.92 38.24
CA PHE A 81 0.21 9.08 39.43
C PHE A 81 0.11 7.84 40.33
N ARG A 82 1.08 6.91 40.29
CA ARG A 82 1.10 5.72 41.16
C ARG A 82 0.92 6.05 42.64
N ASP A 83 1.57 7.12 43.08
CA ASP A 83 1.58 7.55 44.48
C ASP A 83 0.59 8.71 44.73
N TYR A 84 -0.29 9.00 43.77
CA TYR A 84 -1.31 10.03 43.92
C TYR A 84 -2.54 9.41 44.59
N ASP A 85 -2.93 9.97 45.73
CA ASP A 85 -4.21 9.61 46.32
C ASP A 85 -5.33 10.06 45.37
N PRO A 86 -6.29 9.17 45.03
CA PRO A 86 -7.43 9.56 44.21
C PRO A 86 -8.12 10.79 44.81
N PRO A 87 -8.50 11.78 44.00
CA PRO A 87 -9.23 12.93 44.51
C PRO A 87 -10.51 12.45 45.20
N LEU A 88 -10.85 13.08 46.33
CA LEU A 88 -12.11 12.83 47.01
C LEU A 88 -13.25 13.30 46.09
N ILE A 89 -13.93 12.35 45.45
CA ILE A 89 -15.09 12.60 44.60
C ILE A 89 -16.34 12.50 45.49
N PRO A 90 -16.98 13.63 45.88
CA PRO A 90 -18.10 13.60 46.82
C PRO A 90 -19.38 13.04 46.22
N LYS A 91 -19.50 13.06 44.89
CA LYS A 91 -20.65 12.59 44.11
C LYS A 91 -20.19 12.12 42.74
N ASP A 92 -20.89 11.13 42.20
CA ASP A 92 -20.64 10.65 40.85
C ASP A 92 -21.04 11.71 39.82
N PHE A 93 -20.04 12.39 39.24
CA PHE A 93 -20.26 13.44 38.24
C PHE A 93 -20.73 12.90 36.89
N GLN A 94 -20.37 11.67 36.54
CA GLN A 94 -20.79 11.03 35.29
C GLN A 94 -22.29 10.72 35.34
N VAL A 95 -22.76 10.20 36.48
CA VAL A 95 -24.19 10.01 36.74
C VAL A 95 -24.92 11.36 36.86
N LEU A 96 -24.35 12.34 37.56
CA LEU A 96 -24.97 13.66 37.74
C LEU A 96 -25.22 14.40 36.41
N HIS A 97 -24.31 14.23 35.45
CA HIS A 97 -24.39 14.90 34.14
C HIS A 97 -24.82 13.96 33.01
N GLU A 98 -25.20 12.72 33.32
CA GLU A 98 -25.58 11.70 32.34
C GLU A 98 -24.53 11.50 31.22
N VAL A 99 -23.24 11.57 31.58
CA VAL A 99 -22.11 11.38 30.66
C VAL A 99 -21.48 10.01 30.92
N TYR A 100 -21.69 9.08 29.98
CA TYR A 100 -21.15 7.73 30.04
C TYR A 100 -19.99 7.59 29.05
N LEU A 101 -18.86 7.02 29.50
CA LEU A 101 -17.77 6.62 28.61
C LEU A 101 -18.23 5.38 27.83
N ILE A 102 -18.09 5.40 26.50
CA ILE A 102 -18.42 4.29 25.57
C ILE A 102 -17.16 3.47 25.29
#